data_AF-A0A7C5MY02-F1
#
_entry.id   AF-A0A7C5MY02-F1
#
_cell.length_a   1.000
_cell.length_b   1.000
_cell.length_c   1.000
_cell.angle_alpha   90.00
_cell.angle_beta   90.00
_cell.angle_gamma   90.00
#
_symmetry.space_group_name_H-M   'P 1'
#
loop_
_entity.id
_entity.type
_entity.pdbx_description
1 polymer ?
#
loop_
_entity_poly.entity_id
_entity_poly.type
_entity_poly.pdbx_seq_one_letter_code
_entity_poly.pdbx_strand_id
1 'polypeptide(L)'
;MSKSLLSLAVTLVFFSGQVWGQSSIWLRNDSRLILDVQLVHSGSLVPDSSKWNQLAGRQVNWQVDQEIYAIERDSATVPIGDSVISTLLLIANGDTAQLKLKLTGVNGGTELLYSVALPGQADVWQADGAFHEIQGIFAGKTVRLKYRPDADDANQDRDVRFVLHEIPEYALDSADFSNPNVLNLMSYNVQLLPLFIGGFSNNLRAGYIPDKMNPFQDVVIIQEAFDPVARIPELTPGMQAQGFNYNSGILNNYFPFNGGVIIYSRWPIETTAEYDFALCGPNSGDCFANKGIKYVRINKLGKKYHVFGTHLDAGSGPDDLAAKNLQFAEMRDFIAAQNIPANEPVIYGGDFNVSPISSNNLYANMLDSLHPILPDYMGFHCSTMALDTGKIIDNCWADPRYLLPLEAENEIINLRSIEDDMWDLSELSDHRTCLGRFVYPDIQFEKLDTALCLGDTLFLSVSSDIFLTYQWFHDGQAIPFATGPSFQVYFQDTTATGQYTCQVSYSITRGMLTDPVNHLFFSNGPQTHVANLELALANIELDMPCGVFVPEATFGQVSLYPNPAQNHLTLKLEHLPGRSDLTLRDFSGHVFLRKRGIQMKTELSLAGIPTGLYLLQL
;
A
#
# COMPACT_ATOMS: atom_id res chain seq x y z
N MET A 1 -18.98 3.44 -41.39
CA MET A 1 -18.65 4.37 -42.50
C MET A 1 -17.30 3.99 -43.05
N SER A 2 -17.26 3.54 -44.30
CA SER A 2 -16.06 3.12 -45.02
C SER A 2 -15.13 4.29 -45.27
N LYS A 3 -13.83 4.09 -45.11
CA LYS A 3 -12.82 4.95 -45.75
C LYS A 3 -12.00 4.12 -46.71
N SER A 4 -12.18 4.51 -47.96
CA SER A 4 -11.64 4.03 -49.22
C SER A 4 -10.12 4.08 -49.28
N LEU A 5 -9.52 3.01 -49.82
CA LEU A 5 -8.20 3.05 -50.43
C LEU A 5 -8.20 4.04 -51.60
N LEU A 6 -7.22 4.95 -51.63
CA LEU A 6 -6.86 5.69 -52.82
C LEU A 6 -5.42 5.26 -53.20
N SER A 7 -5.31 4.50 -54.29
CA SER A 7 -4.04 4.08 -54.87
C SER A 7 -3.37 5.26 -55.57
N LEU A 8 -2.30 5.79 -54.97
CA LEU A 8 -1.39 6.72 -55.64
C LEU A 8 -0.26 5.90 -56.28
N ALA A 9 -0.27 5.80 -57.60
CA ALA A 9 0.82 5.21 -58.36
C ALA A 9 2.04 6.14 -58.30
N VAL A 10 3.03 5.79 -57.47
CA VAL A 10 4.33 6.43 -57.46
C VAL A 10 5.22 5.76 -58.49
N THR A 11 5.67 6.55 -59.47
CA THR A 11 6.69 6.17 -60.44
C THR A 11 7.99 5.86 -59.70
N LEU A 12 8.41 4.59 -59.71
CA LEU A 12 9.74 4.18 -59.21
C LEU A 12 10.82 4.81 -60.08
N VAL A 13 11.43 5.87 -59.57
CA VAL A 13 12.79 6.25 -59.96
C VAL A 13 13.71 5.43 -59.06
N PHE A 14 14.41 4.44 -59.64
CA PHE A 14 15.48 3.73 -58.95
C PHE A 14 16.65 4.71 -58.71
N PHE A 15 16.65 5.35 -57.55
CA PHE A 15 17.90 5.76 -56.93
C PHE A 15 18.49 4.52 -56.29
N SER A 16 19.55 3.96 -56.89
CA SER A 16 20.45 3.04 -56.20
C SER A 16 21.26 3.85 -55.19
N GLY A 17 20.62 4.28 -54.09
CA GLY A 17 21.35 4.61 -52.88
C GLY A 17 21.91 3.31 -52.33
N GLN A 18 23.22 3.25 -52.07
CA GLN A 18 23.73 2.21 -51.17
C GLN A 18 22.95 2.34 -49.87
N VAL A 19 22.21 1.30 -49.49
CA VAL A 19 21.65 1.20 -48.14
C VAL A 19 22.86 1.05 -47.23
N TRP A 20 23.14 2.07 -46.44
CA TRP A 20 24.21 2.02 -45.44
C TRP A 20 23.78 1.08 -44.33
N GLY A 21 24.61 0.09 -43.99
CA GLY A 21 24.39 -0.70 -42.78
C GLY A 21 24.58 0.22 -41.58
N GLN A 22 23.53 0.48 -40.83
CA GLN A 22 23.55 1.33 -39.64
C GLN A 22 23.04 0.52 -38.45
N SER A 23 23.82 0.48 -37.37
CA SER A 23 23.37 -0.08 -36.09
C SER A 23 23.32 1.00 -35.03
N SER A 24 22.42 0.81 -34.08
CA SER A 24 22.29 1.66 -32.92
C SER A 24 22.31 0.87 -31.61
N ILE A 25 22.75 1.54 -30.55
CA ILE A 25 22.64 1.08 -29.18
C ILE A 25 21.47 1.80 -28.52
N TRP A 26 20.52 1.01 -28.04
CA TRP A 26 19.36 1.48 -27.29
C TRP A 26 19.53 1.13 -25.81
N LEU A 27 19.17 2.08 -24.95
CA LEU A 27 19.16 1.88 -23.50
C LEU A 27 17.79 2.23 -22.93
N ARG A 28 17.25 1.29 -22.15
CA ARG A 28 16.21 1.53 -21.17
C ARG A 28 16.84 1.66 -19.79
N ASN A 29 16.59 2.78 -19.14
CA ASN A 29 16.94 2.94 -17.73
C ASN A 29 15.73 2.63 -16.87
N ASP A 30 15.62 1.39 -16.41
CA ASP A 30 14.58 0.93 -15.51
C ASP A 30 15.04 0.92 -14.04
N SER A 31 15.56 2.08 -13.61
CA SER A 31 16.03 2.29 -12.25
C SER A 31 15.70 3.70 -11.74
N ARG A 32 15.88 3.93 -10.43
CA ARG A 32 15.82 5.27 -9.82
C ARG A 32 17.04 6.14 -10.16
N LEU A 33 18.06 5.60 -10.80
CA LEU A 33 19.30 6.30 -11.04
C LEU A 33 19.12 7.29 -12.20
N ILE A 34 19.74 8.45 -12.07
CA ILE A 34 20.05 9.30 -13.22
C ILE A 34 21.44 8.89 -13.69
N LEU A 35 21.57 8.57 -14.97
CA LEU A 35 22.81 8.06 -15.56
C LEU A 35 23.44 9.15 -16.43
N ASP A 36 24.69 9.48 -16.17
CA ASP A 36 25.51 10.17 -17.18
C ASP A 36 26.07 9.12 -18.15
N VAL A 37 26.02 9.42 -19.44
CA VAL A 37 26.45 8.51 -20.50
C VAL A 37 27.67 9.10 -21.20
N GLN A 38 28.77 8.35 -21.25
CA GLN A 38 29.99 8.78 -21.91
C GLN A 38 30.51 7.72 -22.87
N LEU A 39 30.75 8.09 -24.13
CA LEU A 39 31.30 7.20 -25.13
C LEU A 39 32.83 7.25 -25.17
N VAL A 40 33.46 6.08 -25.18
CA VAL A 40 34.91 5.90 -25.36
C VAL A 40 35.18 4.85 -26.42
N HIS A 41 36.14 5.10 -27.30
CA HIS A 41 36.58 4.15 -28.33
C HIS A 41 37.97 3.58 -28.02
N SER A 42 38.18 2.33 -28.42
CA SER A 42 39.49 1.67 -28.47
C SER A 42 39.56 0.70 -29.64
N GLY A 43 40.74 0.29 -30.07
CA GLY A 43 40.92 -0.62 -31.20
C GLY A 43 42.03 -0.17 -32.15
N SER A 44 42.06 -0.74 -33.35
CA SER A 44 43.01 -0.34 -34.41
C SER A 44 42.52 0.88 -35.20
N LEU A 45 41.20 1.12 -35.19
CA LEU A 45 40.55 2.22 -35.90
C LEU A 45 40.15 3.34 -34.93
N VAL A 46 40.32 4.59 -35.37
CA VAL A 46 39.74 5.78 -34.72
C VAL A 46 38.44 6.15 -35.45
N PRO A 47 37.28 6.13 -34.77
CA PRO A 47 36.00 6.46 -35.40
C PRO A 47 35.90 7.87 -35.97
N ASP A 48 35.20 7.99 -37.10
CA ASP A 48 34.78 9.26 -37.68
C ASP A 48 33.49 9.75 -36.99
N SER A 49 33.58 10.87 -36.29
CA SER A 49 32.46 11.47 -35.57
C SER A 49 31.32 11.93 -36.47
N SER A 50 31.50 12.03 -37.80
CA SER A 50 30.40 12.32 -38.72
C SER A 50 29.51 11.09 -38.98
N LYS A 51 30.05 9.90 -38.76
CA LYS A 51 29.39 8.61 -39.02
C LYS A 51 28.98 7.90 -37.72
N TRP A 52 29.67 8.21 -36.61
CA TRP A 52 29.58 7.51 -35.34
C TRP A 52 29.26 8.53 -34.24
N ASN A 53 28.02 8.51 -33.76
CA ASN A 53 27.46 9.62 -33.01
C ASN A 53 26.86 9.17 -31.68
N GLN A 54 27.37 9.72 -30.57
CA GLN A 54 26.64 9.65 -29.29
C GLN A 54 25.43 10.58 -29.36
N LEU A 55 24.25 10.01 -29.15
CA LEU A 55 22.97 10.71 -29.30
C LEU A 55 22.43 11.21 -27.96
N ALA A 56 22.76 10.53 -26.86
CA ALA A 56 22.34 10.92 -25.51
C ALA A 56 23.52 10.93 -24.54
N GLY A 57 23.73 12.06 -23.87
CA GLY A 57 24.73 12.22 -22.80
C GLY A 57 24.22 11.93 -21.40
N ARG A 58 22.90 11.71 -21.26
CA ARG A 58 22.24 11.52 -19.97
C ARG A 58 20.96 10.72 -20.15
N GLN A 59 20.67 9.85 -19.19
CA GLN A 59 19.37 9.21 -19.03
C GLN A 59 18.75 9.51 -17.68
N VAL A 60 17.47 9.85 -17.68
CA VAL A 60 16.68 10.09 -16.47
C VAL A 60 16.20 8.76 -15.88
N ASN A 61 15.76 8.80 -14.63
CA ASN A 61 15.15 7.65 -13.95
C ASN A 61 13.91 7.14 -14.68
N TRP A 62 13.74 5.81 -14.72
CA TRP A 62 12.65 5.09 -15.39
C TRP A 62 12.41 5.44 -16.86
N GLN A 63 13.45 5.90 -17.57
CA GLN A 63 13.39 6.24 -18.97
C GLN A 63 13.09 5.01 -19.85
N VAL A 64 12.16 5.18 -20.79
CA VAL A 64 11.86 4.20 -21.85
C VAL A 64 13.06 4.04 -22.80
N ASP A 65 12.96 3.11 -23.76
CA ASP A 65 14.01 2.92 -24.76
C ASP A 65 14.37 4.24 -25.46
N GLN A 66 15.65 4.60 -25.37
CA GLN A 66 16.21 5.73 -26.11
C GLN A 66 17.45 5.27 -26.85
N GLU A 67 17.54 5.69 -28.10
CA GLU A 67 18.74 5.55 -28.93
C GLU A 67 19.84 6.43 -28.34
N ILE A 68 20.93 5.82 -27.85
CA ILE A 68 22.00 6.56 -27.18
C ILE A 68 23.28 6.65 -28.02
N TYR A 69 23.42 5.80 -29.04
CA TYR A 69 24.57 5.78 -29.92
C TYR A 69 24.22 5.16 -31.28
N ALA A 70 24.61 5.83 -32.37
CA ALA A 70 24.39 5.36 -33.75
C ALA A 70 25.72 5.19 -34.50
N ILE A 71 25.79 4.16 -35.35
CA ILE A 71 27.03 3.67 -35.96
C ILE A 71 26.82 3.27 -37.42
N GLU A 72 27.57 3.85 -38.35
CA GLU A 72 27.71 3.30 -39.71
C GLU A 72 28.71 2.14 -39.77
N ARG A 73 28.32 1.05 -40.42
CA ARG A 73 29.00 -0.25 -40.37
C ARG A 73 29.57 -0.73 -41.69
N ASP A 74 29.54 0.09 -42.74
CA ASP A 74 30.03 -0.32 -44.04
C ASP A 74 31.56 -0.56 -44.07
N SER A 75 32.04 -1.25 -45.09
CA SER A 75 33.45 -1.59 -45.27
C SER A 75 34.36 -0.39 -45.54
N ALA A 76 33.81 0.78 -45.90
CA ALA A 76 34.59 2.02 -45.99
C ALA A 76 34.79 2.65 -44.60
N THR A 77 33.88 2.36 -43.67
CA THR A 77 33.87 2.88 -42.31
C THR A 77 34.64 1.98 -41.36
N VAL A 78 34.58 0.66 -41.55
CA VAL A 78 35.42 -0.32 -40.83
C VAL A 78 36.13 -1.23 -41.84
N PRO A 79 37.37 -0.87 -42.25
CA PRO A 79 38.13 -1.65 -43.23
C PRO A 79 38.43 -3.09 -42.78
N ILE A 80 38.65 -3.98 -43.75
CA ILE A 80 38.93 -5.40 -43.48
C ILE A 80 40.17 -5.55 -42.59
N GLY A 81 40.02 -6.27 -41.48
CA GLY A 81 41.09 -6.52 -40.50
C GLY A 81 41.21 -5.45 -39.41
N ASP A 82 40.57 -4.29 -39.60
CA ASP A 82 40.46 -3.29 -38.54
C ASP A 82 39.35 -3.62 -37.56
N SER A 83 39.50 -3.14 -36.33
CA SER A 83 38.51 -3.31 -35.29
C SER A 83 38.40 -2.08 -34.41
N VAL A 84 37.22 -1.93 -33.83
CA VAL A 84 36.92 -0.87 -32.86
C VAL A 84 35.90 -1.36 -31.86
N ILE A 85 36.15 -1.01 -30.61
CA ILE A 85 35.28 -1.23 -29.47
C ILE A 85 34.76 0.13 -29.04
N SER A 86 33.44 0.30 -29.18
CA SER A 86 32.70 1.42 -28.62
C SER A 86 32.19 1.03 -27.25
N THR A 87 32.62 1.77 -26.22
CA THR A 87 32.22 1.56 -24.82
C THR A 87 31.41 2.76 -24.35
N LEU A 88 30.13 2.53 -24.06
CA LEU A 88 29.26 3.48 -23.39
C LEU A 88 29.37 3.25 -21.88
N LEU A 89 29.96 4.21 -21.19
CA LEU A 89 30.08 4.26 -19.74
C LEU A 89 28.77 4.83 -19.18
N LEU A 90 28.07 4.05 -18.37
CA LEU A 90 26.92 4.48 -17.58
C LEU A 90 27.42 4.84 -16.18
N ILE A 91 27.34 6.12 -15.82
CA ILE A 91 27.95 6.66 -14.61
C ILE A 91 26.85 7.14 -13.66
N ALA A 92 26.87 6.64 -12.42
CA ALA A 92 25.97 7.08 -11.36
C ALA A 92 26.64 6.88 -9.99
N ASN A 93 26.48 7.85 -9.09
CA ASN A 93 27.02 7.83 -7.72
C ASN A 93 28.51 7.43 -7.60
N GLY A 94 29.32 7.76 -8.61
CA GLY A 94 30.75 7.42 -8.65
C GLY A 94 31.09 6.01 -9.16
N ASP A 95 30.09 5.18 -9.42
CA ASP A 95 30.27 3.87 -10.07
C ASP A 95 30.14 3.98 -11.59
N THR A 96 30.64 2.96 -12.30
CA THR A 96 30.57 2.90 -13.77
C THR A 96 30.21 1.49 -14.24
N ALA A 97 29.07 1.36 -14.93
CA ALA A 97 28.74 0.19 -15.74
C ALA A 97 29.11 0.47 -17.21
N GLN A 98 29.26 -0.57 -18.02
CA GLN A 98 29.74 -0.46 -19.39
C GLN A 98 28.83 -1.26 -20.33
N LEU A 99 28.37 -0.62 -21.41
CA LEU A 99 27.78 -1.28 -22.57
C LEU A 99 28.81 -1.23 -23.69
N LYS A 100 29.08 -2.37 -24.32
CA LYS A 100 30.17 -2.49 -25.30
C LYS A 100 29.66 -3.08 -26.60
N LEU A 101 30.17 -2.53 -27.69
CA LEU A 101 29.97 -3.03 -29.03
C LEU A 101 31.33 -3.06 -29.75
N LYS A 102 31.71 -4.22 -30.27
CA LYS A 102 32.93 -4.43 -31.03
C LYS A 102 32.56 -4.71 -32.48
N LEU A 103 33.09 -3.91 -33.39
CA LEU A 103 33.02 -4.15 -34.83
C LEU A 103 34.40 -4.60 -35.34
N THR A 104 34.41 -5.62 -36.19
CA THR A 104 35.60 -6.05 -36.93
C THR A 104 35.28 -6.10 -38.41
N GLY A 105 36.05 -5.39 -39.23
CA GLY A 105 35.85 -5.36 -40.68
C GLY A 105 36.19 -6.72 -41.30
N VAL A 106 35.25 -7.26 -42.07
CA VAL A 106 35.37 -8.54 -42.77
C VAL A 106 34.96 -8.39 -44.24
N ASN A 107 35.19 -9.43 -45.04
CA ASN A 107 34.80 -9.37 -46.44
C ASN A 107 33.27 -9.27 -46.56
N GLY A 108 32.80 -8.18 -47.16
CA GLY A 108 31.38 -7.91 -47.35
C GLY A 108 30.69 -7.16 -46.20
N GLY A 109 31.39 -6.76 -45.13
CA GLY A 109 30.77 -6.02 -44.02
C GLY A 109 31.56 -5.97 -42.72
N THR A 110 30.85 -6.04 -41.59
CA THR A 110 31.42 -6.11 -40.25
C THR A 110 30.87 -7.30 -39.46
N GLU A 111 31.73 -7.93 -38.66
CA GLU A 111 31.30 -8.79 -37.55
C GLU A 111 30.98 -7.91 -36.33
N LEU A 112 29.83 -8.14 -35.69
CA LEU A 112 29.41 -7.44 -34.48
C LEU A 112 29.44 -8.38 -33.28
N LEU A 113 30.18 -7.98 -32.25
CA LEU A 113 30.09 -8.54 -30.91
C LEU A 113 29.59 -7.48 -29.93
N TYR A 114 28.88 -7.91 -28.89
CA TYR A 114 28.36 -7.03 -27.86
C TYR A 114 28.61 -7.61 -26.47
N SER A 115 28.72 -6.74 -25.48
CA SER A 115 29.00 -7.12 -24.09
C SER A 115 28.51 -6.06 -23.12
N VAL A 116 28.39 -6.45 -21.86
CA VAL A 116 28.16 -5.55 -20.73
C VAL A 116 29.13 -5.89 -19.61
N ALA A 117 29.44 -4.90 -18.78
CA ALA A 117 30.19 -5.10 -17.54
C ALA A 117 29.65 -4.20 -16.43
N LEU A 118 29.41 -4.79 -15.26
CA LEU A 118 29.18 -4.07 -14.00
C LEU A 118 30.50 -3.81 -13.27
N PRO A 119 30.55 -2.88 -12.29
CA PRO A 119 31.74 -2.64 -11.49
C PRO A 119 32.37 -3.94 -10.97
N GLY A 120 33.65 -4.15 -11.27
CA GLY A 120 34.41 -5.33 -10.84
C GLY A 120 34.11 -6.63 -11.59
N GLN A 121 33.25 -6.61 -12.62
CA GLN A 121 32.99 -7.78 -13.47
C GLN A 121 33.78 -7.70 -14.78
N ALA A 122 34.13 -8.86 -15.34
CA ALA A 122 34.82 -8.97 -16.61
C ALA A 122 33.84 -9.01 -17.79
N ASP A 123 34.31 -8.62 -18.97
CA ASP A 123 33.52 -8.67 -20.20
C ASP A 123 33.20 -10.11 -20.60
N VAL A 124 31.93 -10.35 -20.93
CA VAL A 124 31.47 -11.57 -21.60
C VAL A 124 30.92 -11.17 -22.96
N TRP A 125 31.66 -11.50 -24.02
CA TRP A 125 31.32 -11.10 -25.40
C TRP A 125 30.36 -12.10 -26.03
N GLN A 126 29.33 -11.58 -26.69
CA GLN A 126 28.29 -12.34 -27.37
C GLN A 126 28.25 -11.99 -28.86
N ALA A 127 27.80 -12.96 -29.67
CA ALA A 127 27.68 -12.84 -31.13
C ALA A 127 26.30 -13.28 -31.67
N ASP A 128 25.54 -14.00 -30.85
CA ASP A 128 24.24 -14.55 -31.22
C ASP A 128 23.10 -13.52 -31.07
N GLY A 129 21.87 -13.93 -31.37
CA GLY A 129 20.66 -13.12 -31.17
C GLY A 129 19.86 -13.49 -29.92
N ALA A 130 20.45 -14.21 -28.96
CA ALA A 130 19.75 -14.64 -27.76
C ALA A 130 19.71 -13.53 -26.70
N PHE A 131 18.85 -13.74 -25.69
CA PHE A 131 18.86 -12.93 -24.48
C PHE A 131 20.07 -13.28 -23.61
N HIS A 132 20.72 -12.25 -23.11
CA HIS A 132 21.80 -12.36 -22.14
C HIS A 132 21.55 -11.42 -20.97
N GLU A 133 21.98 -11.82 -19.78
CA GLU A 133 21.88 -10.98 -18.60
C GLU A 133 23.04 -11.22 -17.62
N ILE A 134 23.41 -10.16 -16.91
CA ILE A 134 24.28 -10.21 -15.73
C ILE A 134 23.61 -9.50 -14.57
N GLN A 135 23.99 -9.89 -13.35
CA GLN A 135 23.53 -9.24 -12.13
C GLN A 135 24.74 -8.84 -11.27
N GLY A 136 24.62 -7.72 -10.56
CA GLY A 136 25.66 -7.24 -9.67
C GLY A 136 25.27 -5.94 -8.97
N ILE A 137 26.25 -5.29 -8.33
CA ILE A 137 26.05 -4.01 -7.65
C ILE A 137 26.49 -2.86 -8.56
N PHE A 138 25.65 -1.84 -8.68
CA PHE A 138 25.94 -0.59 -9.38
C PHE A 138 25.29 0.58 -8.64
N ALA A 139 26.06 1.63 -8.36
CA ALA A 139 25.63 2.83 -7.65
C ALA A 139 24.98 2.52 -6.28
N GLY A 140 25.49 1.48 -5.59
CA GLY A 140 24.96 1.00 -4.31
C GLY A 140 23.66 0.19 -4.39
N LYS A 141 23.19 -0.15 -5.60
CA LYS A 141 21.97 -0.93 -5.84
C LYS A 141 22.29 -2.26 -6.51
N THR A 142 21.53 -3.30 -6.20
CA THR A 142 21.54 -4.51 -7.00
C THR A 142 20.81 -4.24 -8.30
N VAL A 143 21.44 -4.55 -9.42
CA VAL A 143 20.87 -4.35 -10.75
C VAL A 143 21.02 -5.61 -11.61
N ARG A 144 20.09 -5.78 -12.54
CA ARG A 144 20.18 -6.71 -13.66
C ARG A 144 20.39 -5.92 -14.94
N LEU A 145 21.46 -6.22 -15.67
CA LEU A 145 21.69 -5.71 -17.02
C LEU A 145 21.30 -6.81 -18.00
N LYS A 146 20.17 -6.64 -18.69
CA LYS A 146 19.67 -7.58 -19.69
C LYS A 146 19.77 -6.97 -21.08
N TYR A 147 20.13 -7.77 -22.08
CA TYR A 147 20.43 -7.26 -23.40
C TYR A 147 20.30 -8.32 -24.48
N ARG A 148 19.97 -7.87 -25.68
CA ARG A 148 19.95 -8.67 -26.91
C ARG A 148 19.97 -7.76 -28.15
N PRO A 149 20.31 -8.30 -29.31
CA PRO A 149 19.99 -7.66 -30.58
C PRO A 149 18.49 -7.68 -30.90
N ASP A 150 18.02 -6.65 -31.60
CA ASP A 150 16.59 -6.54 -32.00
C ASP A 150 16.28 -7.29 -33.31
N ALA A 151 17.28 -7.50 -34.18
CA ALA A 151 17.13 -8.16 -35.48
C ALA A 151 18.30 -9.11 -35.79
N ASP A 152 18.17 -9.89 -36.88
CA ASP A 152 19.33 -10.56 -37.48
C ASP A 152 20.32 -9.53 -38.07
N ASP A 153 21.52 -9.97 -38.46
CA ASP A 153 22.56 -9.05 -38.98
C ASP A 153 22.74 -9.15 -40.49
N ALA A 154 21.76 -9.69 -41.22
CA ALA A 154 21.91 -9.98 -42.65
C ALA A 154 22.15 -8.71 -43.48
N ASN A 155 21.62 -7.57 -43.05
CA ASN A 155 21.75 -6.28 -43.75
C ASN A 155 22.72 -5.30 -43.05
N GLN A 156 23.47 -5.74 -42.03
CA GLN A 156 24.39 -4.90 -41.24
C GLN A 156 23.71 -3.74 -40.52
N ASP A 157 22.45 -3.91 -40.17
CA ASP A 157 21.58 -2.94 -39.51
C ASP A 157 21.10 -3.41 -38.12
N ARG A 158 21.81 -4.38 -37.53
CA ARG A 158 21.45 -4.97 -36.25
C ARG A 158 21.61 -3.97 -35.10
N ASP A 159 20.50 -3.51 -34.55
CA ASP A 159 20.48 -2.77 -33.29
C ASP A 159 20.68 -3.69 -32.09
N VAL A 160 21.26 -3.14 -31.02
CA VAL A 160 21.42 -3.83 -29.73
C VAL A 160 20.74 -3.03 -28.64
N ARG A 161 19.77 -3.66 -27.97
CA ARG A 161 19.01 -3.06 -26.88
C ARG A 161 19.53 -3.58 -25.54
N PHE A 162 19.74 -2.66 -24.61
CA PHE A 162 20.17 -2.91 -23.24
C PHE A 162 19.13 -2.35 -22.26
N VAL A 163 18.91 -3.07 -21.17
CA VAL A 163 18.01 -2.65 -20.08
C VAL A 163 18.78 -2.76 -18.78
N LEU A 164 18.94 -1.64 -18.09
CA LEU A 164 19.41 -1.58 -16.71
C LEU A 164 18.20 -1.59 -15.79
N HIS A 165 18.03 -2.65 -15.01
CA HIS A 165 16.87 -2.86 -14.14
C HIS A 165 17.29 -2.94 -12.68
N GLU A 166 16.73 -2.09 -11.82
CA GLU A 166 16.97 -2.11 -10.36
C GLU A 166 16.14 -3.22 -9.69
N ILE A 167 16.77 -4.02 -8.80
CA ILE A 167 16.10 -5.08 -8.06
C ILE A 167 16.44 -4.99 -6.56
N PRO A 168 15.47 -4.92 -5.64
CA PRO A 168 14.04 -4.77 -5.92
C PRO A 168 13.71 -3.37 -6.44
N GLU A 169 12.62 -3.24 -7.19
CA GLU A 169 12.13 -2.00 -7.79
C GLU A 169 11.68 -0.98 -6.75
N TYR A 170 11.44 -1.39 -5.50
CA TYR A 170 11.23 -0.52 -4.34
C TYR A 170 11.51 -1.30 -3.05
N ALA A 171 11.75 -0.57 -1.97
CA ALA A 171 12.01 -1.13 -0.66
C ALA A 171 11.01 -0.59 0.35
N LEU A 172 10.55 -1.46 1.25
CA LEU A 172 9.78 -1.12 2.43
C LEU A 172 10.57 -1.57 3.66
N ASP A 173 10.45 -0.83 4.76
CA ASP A 173 11.08 -1.24 6.00
C ASP A 173 10.36 -2.47 6.58
N SER A 174 11.11 -3.55 6.79
CA SER A 174 10.61 -4.76 7.46
C SER A 174 10.02 -4.49 8.85
N ALA A 175 10.48 -3.43 9.53
CA ALA A 175 9.96 -3.02 10.83
C ALA A 175 8.51 -2.50 10.74
N ASP A 176 8.13 -1.85 9.63
CA ASP A 176 6.76 -1.37 9.40
C ASP A 176 5.77 -2.54 9.37
N PHE A 177 6.16 -3.67 8.79
CA PHE A 177 5.30 -4.86 8.71
C PHE A 177 4.99 -5.44 10.09
N SER A 178 5.94 -5.32 11.02
CA SER A 178 5.81 -5.81 12.40
C SER A 178 5.19 -4.78 13.35
N ASN A 179 4.99 -3.53 12.89
CA ASN A 179 4.47 -2.45 13.70
C ASN A 179 2.96 -2.27 13.44
N PRO A 180 2.08 -2.44 14.45
CA PRO A 180 0.64 -2.24 14.28
C PRO A 180 0.27 -0.81 13.86
N ASN A 181 1.13 0.17 14.15
CA ASN A 181 0.88 1.60 13.93
C ASN A 181 1.39 2.13 12.59
N VAL A 182 1.96 1.28 11.74
CA VAL A 182 2.36 1.66 10.38
C VAL A 182 1.51 0.90 9.37
N LEU A 183 1.11 1.53 8.27
CA LEU A 183 0.43 0.88 7.14
C LEU A 183 1.11 1.26 5.82
N ASN A 184 1.60 0.24 5.11
CA ASN A 184 2.06 0.35 3.73
C ASN A 184 0.93 -0.03 2.78
N LEU A 185 0.47 0.93 1.98
CA LEU A 185 -0.66 0.81 1.05
C LEU A 185 -0.20 1.07 -0.39
N MET A 186 -0.44 0.16 -1.31
CA MET A 186 -0.22 0.39 -2.74
C MET A 186 -1.55 0.72 -3.42
N SER A 187 -1.57 1.69 -4.33
CA SER A 187 -2.64 1.88 -5.31
C SER A 187 -2.07 1.71 -6.71
N TYR A 188 -2.70 0.83 -7.51
CA TYR A 188 -2.23 0.54 -8.85
C TYR A 188 -3.38 0.25 -9.83
N ASN A 189 -3.55 1.15 -10.80
CA ASN A 189 -4.38 0.89 -11.97
C ASN A 189 -3.60 -0.06 -12.91
N VAL A 190 -4.14 -1.27 -13.13
CA VAL A 190 -3.45 -2.34 -13.89
C VAL A 190 -3.92 -2.48 -15.34
N GLN A 191 -4.86 -1.65 -15.78
CA GLN A 191 -5.34 -1.61 -17.16
C GLN A 191 -5.73 -3.00 -17.72
N LEU A 192 -6.37 -3.86 -16.93
CA LEU A 192 -6.83 -5.18 -17.40
C LEU A 192 -8.22 -5.02 -18.06
N LEU A 193 -8.27 -4.22 -19.12
CA LEU A 193 -9.48 -3.95 -19.89
C LEU A 193 -9.91 -5.19 -20.70
N PRO A 194 -11.20 -5.49 -20.89
CA PRO A 194 -11.61 -6.55 -21.80
C PRO A 194 -11.09 -6.35 -23.23
N LEU A 195 -10.75 -7.46 -23.93
CA LEU A 195 -10.17 -7.43 -25.29
C LEU A 195 -10.93 -6.54 -26.28
N PHE A 196 -12.26 -6.52 -26.23
CA PHE A 196 -13.11 -5.78 -27.18
C PHE A 196 -13.13 -4.26 -26.95
N ILE A 197 -12.54 -3.76 -25.86
CA ILE A 197 -12.37 -2.32 -25.60
C ILE A 197 -10.91 -1.89 -25.51
N GLY A 198 -9.95 -2.75 -25.90
CA GLY A 198 -8.53 -2.39 -25.99
C GLY A 198 -7.61 -3.08 -24.99
N GLY A 199 -8.04 -4.17 -24.34
CA GLY A 199 -7.13 -5.02 -23.57
C GLY A 199 -6.07 -5.67 -24.44
N PHE A 200 -4.80 -5.59 -24.03
CA PHE A 200 -3.68 -6.26 -24.69
C PHE A 200 -2.78 -6.96 -23.67
N SER A 201 -2.39 -8.21 -24.00
CA SER A 201 -1.50 -9.05 -23.19
C SER A 201 -1.89 -9.14 -21.71
N ASN A 202 -3.19 -9.04 -21.41
CA ASN A 202 -3.70 -8.95 -20.03
C ASN A 202 -3.26 -10.14 -19.17
N ASN A 203 -3.35 -11.37 -19.68
CA ASN A 203 -2.93 -12.56 -18.93
C ASN A 203 -1.44 -12.50 -18.58
N LEU A 204 -0.62 -12.07 -19.54
CA LEU A 204 0.82 -11.95 -19.35
C LEU A 204 1.16 -10.91 -18.28
N ARG A 205 0.58 -9.70 -18.39
CA ARG A 205 0.77 -8.63 -17.41
C ARG A 205 0.23 -9.03 -16.04
N ALA A 206 -0.95 -9.63 -15.98
CA ALA A 206 -1.56 -10.13 -14.74
C ALA A 206 -0.73 -11.22 -14.05
N GLY A 207 0.02 -12.03 -14.81
CA GLY A 207 0.96 -13.00 -14.26
C GLY A 207 2.18 -12.36 -13.61
N TYR A 208 2.68 -11.25 -14.15
CA TYR A 208 3.88 -10.55 -13.64
C TYR A 208 3.62 -9.51 -12.56
N ILE A 209 2.41 -8.94 -12.47
CA ILE A 209 2.07 -7.95 -11.44
C ILE A 209 2.33 -8.46 -10.02
N PRO A 210 1.90 -9.69 -9.63
CA PRO A 210 2.17 -10.22 -8.28
C PRO A 210 3.66 -10.29 -7.93
N ASP A 211 4.53 -10.62 -8.88
CA ASP A 211 5.98 -10.73 -8.62
C ASP A 211 6.64 -9.40 -8.23
N LYS A 212 5.94 -8.29 -8.44
CA LYS A 212 6.38 -6.95 -8.04
C LYS A 212 5.99 -6.59 -6.62
N MET A 213 5.26 -7.44 -5.91
CA MET A 213 4.81 -7.14 -4.55
C MET A 213 5.91 -7.38 -3.53
N ASN A 214 6.26 -6.34 -2.77
CA ASN A 214 7.23 -6.46 -1.69
C ASN A 214 6.66 -7.34 -0.56
N PRO A 215 7.46 -8.20 0.08
CA PRO A 215 7.00 -9.05 1.20
C PRO A 215 6.40 -8.27 2.37
N PHE A 216 6.74 -6.99 2.53
CA PHE A 216 6.30 -6.12 3.63
C PHE A 216 5.17 -5.16 3.24
N GLN A 217 4.61 -5.29 2.03
CA GLN A 217 3.43 -4.54 1.59
C GLN A 217 2.19 -5.06 2.33
N ASP A 218 1.47 -4.19 3.04
CA ASP A 218 0.31 -4.62 3.85
C ASP A 218 -0.96 -4.80 3.00
N VAL A 219 -1.26 -3.80 2.18
CA VAL A 219 -2.49 -3.68 1.40
C VAL A 219 -2.19 -3.20 -0.02
N VAL A 220 -2.93 -3.71 -1.00
CA VAL A 220 -2.85 -3.30 -2.41
C VAL A 220 -4.27 -3.06 -2.93
N ILE A 221 -4.52 -1.85 -3.42
CA ILE A 221 -5.74 -1.46 -4.12
C ILE A 221 -5.44 -1.53 -5.62
N ILE A 222 -6.11 -2.44 -6.31
CA ILE A 222 -6.03 -2.57 -7.76
C ILE A 222 -7.22 -1.87 -8.40
N GLN A 223 -6.98 -1.06 -9.43
CA GLN A 223 -8.01 -0.49 -10.31
C GLN A 223 -7.92 -1.10 -11.71
N GLU A 224 -9.02 -1.04 -12.47
CA GLU A 224 -9.16 -1.63 -13.81
C GLU A 224 -8.89 -3.16 -13.92
N ALA A 225 -9.15 -3.92 -12.85
CA ALA A 225 -9.17 -5.39 -12.89
C ALA A 225 -10.47 -5.94 -13.52
N PHE A 226 -10.82 -5.45 -14.71
CA PHE A 226 -12.10 -5.75 -15.35
C PHE A 226 -12.14 -7.14 -16.00
N ASP A 227 -11.08 -7.52 -16.71
CA ASP A 227 -11.01 -8.73 -17.52
C ASP A 227 -10.95 -10.00 -16.65
N PRO A 228 -12.02 -10.83 -16.63
CA PRO A 228 -12.02 -12.05 -15.84
C PRO A 228 -11.00 -13.09 -16.34
N VAL A 229 -10.61 -13.05 -17.62
CA VAL A 229 -9.67 -14.02 -18.22
C VAL A 229 -8.26 -13.83 -17.68
N ALA A 230 -7.88 -12.60 -17.33
CA ALA A 230 -6.60 -12.32 -16.68
C ALA A 230 -6.72 -12.33 -15.15
N ARG A 231 -7.78 -11.72 -14.61
CA ARG A 231 -7.93 -11.53 -13.16
C ARG A 231 -8.08 -12.84 -12.39
N ILE A 232 -8.91 -13.76 -12.89
CA ILE A 232 -9.31 -14.97 -12.14
C ILE A 232 -8.19 -16.03 -12.14
N PRO A 233 -7.57 -16.38 -13.28
CA PRO A 233 -6.53 -17.41 -13.27
C PRO A 233 -5.12 -16.88 -12.94
N GLU A 234 -4.80 -15.61 -13.25
CA GLU A 234 -3.43 -15.08 -13.07
C GLU A 234 -3.32 -14.17 -11.84
N LEU A 235 -3.99 -13.01 -11.86
CA LEU A 235 -3.78 -11.96 -10.86
C LEU A 235 -4.13 -12.43 -9.45
N THR A 236 -5.35 -12.95 -9.24
CA THR A 236 -5.81 -13.30 -7.89
C THR A 236 -5.01 -14.44 -7.27
N PRO A 237 -4.76 -15.57 -7.97
CA PRO A 237 -3.91 -16.64 -7.45
C PRO A 237 -2.47 -16.20 -7.22
N GLY A 238 -1.90 -15.38 -8.11
CA GLY A 238 -0.55 -14.84 -7.93
C GLY A 238 -0.45 -13.94 -6.70
N MET A 239 -1.40 -13.03 -6.47
CA MET A 239 -1.44 -12.21 -5.25
C MET A 239 -1.54 -13.07 -3.99
N GLN A 240 -2.35 -14.14 -4.01
CA GLN A 240 -2.43 -15.10 -2.91
C GLN A 240 -1.11 -15.83 -2.68
N ALA A 241 -0.42 -16.25 -3.74
CA ALA A 241 0.91 -16.89 -3.66
C ALA A 241 1.97 -15.96 -3.05
N GLN A 242 1.84 -14.65 -3.27
CA GLN A 242 2.67 -13.64 -2.63
C GLN A 242 2.30 -13.39 -1.17
N GLY A 243 1.21 -13.98 -0.66
CA GLY A 243 0.78 -13.93 0.74
C GLY A 243 -0.35 -12.94 1.04
N PHE A 244 -0.98 -12.35 0.02
CA PHE A 244 -2.23 -11.58 0.18
C PHE A 244 -3.43 -12.53 0.30
N ASN A 245 -3.55 -13.16 1.47
CA ASN A 245 -4.54 -14.20 1.72
C ASN A 245 -5.99 -13.69 1.82
N TYR A 246 -6.18 -12.37 1.96
CA TYR A 246 -7.48 -11.74 2.09
C TYR A 246 -7.72 -10.80 0.90
N ASN A 247 -8.93 -10.82 0.33
CA ASN A 247 -9.32 -9.85 -0.68
C ASN A 247 -10.80 -9.46 -0.55
N SER A 248 -11.14 -8.28 -1.04
CA SER A 248 -12.49 -7.70 -0.94
C SER A 248 -13.51 -8.29 -1.92
N GLY A 249 -13.08 -9.13 -2.87
CA GLY A 249 -13.79 -9.35 -4.12
C GLY A 249 -13.80 -8.11 -5.03
N ILE A 250 -14.24 -8.29 -6.28
CA ILE A 250 -14.38 -7.18 -7.23
C ILE A 250 -15.57 -6.31 -6.88
N LEU A 251 -15.37 -4.99 -6.96
CA LEU A 251 -16.39 -3.95 -6.81
C LEU A 251 -17.55 -4.15 -7.81
N ASN A 252 -18.79 -4.00 -7.33
CA ASN A 252 -20.02 -3.92 -8.13
C ASN A 252 -20.14 -5.06 -9.17
N ASN A 253 -19.98 -6.30 -8.70
CA ASN A 253 -19.86 -7.50 -9.52
C ASN A 253 -21.21 -8.00 -10.08
N TYR A 254 -21.85 -7.24 -10.96
CA TYR A 254 -23.12 -7.62 -11.56
C TYR A 254 -23.14 -7.43 -13.09
N PHE A 255 -23.78 -8.38 -13.79
CA PHE A 255 -23.79 -8.44 -15.25
C PHE A 255 -24.31 -7.15 -15.90
N PRO A 256 -23.73 -6.68 -17.02
CA PRO A 256 -22.62 -7.29 -17.79
C PRO A 256 -21.20 -6.85 -17.39
N PHE A 257 -21.04 -5.93 -16.44
CA PHE A 257 -19.75 -5.32 -16.12
C PHE A 257 -19.37 -5.47 -14.64
N ASN A 258 -18.27 -4.84 -14.23
CA ASN A 258 -17.91 -4.68 -12.82
C ASN A 258 -17.22 -3.33 -12.64
N GLY A 259 -16.90 -2.95 -11.41
CA GLY A 259 -16.26 -1.67 -11.10
C GLY A 259 -14.74 -1.67 -11.21
N GLY A 260 -14.10 -2.81 -11.50
CA GLY A 260 -12.65 -2.88 -11.73
C GLY A 260 -11.77 -2.75 -10.48
N VAL A 261 -12.36 -2.52 -9.29
CA VAL A 261 -11.60 -2.29 -8.05
C VAL A 261 -11.57 -3.53 -7.15
N ILE A 262 -10.39 -3.91 -6.67
CA ILE A 262 -10.16 -4.98 -5.69
C ILE A 262 -9.17 -4.49 -4.65
N ILE A 263 -9.42 -4.79 -3.38
CA ILE A 263 -8.45 -4.58 -2.30
C ILE A 263 -7.92 -5.94 -1.85
N TYR A 264 -6.61 -6.14 -1.97
CA TYR A 264 -5.86 -7.28 -1.44
C TYR A 264 -5.18 -6.89 -0.13
N SER A 265 -5.17 -7.80 0.85
CA SER A 265 -4.58 -7.56 2.17
C SER A 265 -3.86 -8.81 2.68
N ARG A 266 -2.70 -8.61 3.30
CA ARG A 266 -2.03 -9.65 4.10
C ARG A 266 -2.71 -9.86 5.45
N TRP A 267 -3.43 -8.85 5.92
CA TRP A 267 -4.12 -8.82 7.20
C TRP A 267 -5.60 -9.20 7.06
N PRO A 268 -6.20 -9.85 8.07
CA PRO A 268 -7.62 -10.20 8.04
C PRO A 268 -8.53 -9.03 7.69
N ILE A 269 -9.38 -9.21 6.67
CA ILE A 269 -10.49 -8.32 6.37
C ILE A 269 -11.68 -8.76 7.23
N GLU A 270 -12.13 -7.89 8.12
CA GLU A 270 -13.21 -8.19 9.07
C GLU A 270 -14.59 -7.76 8.55
N THR A 271 -14.62 -6.77 7.68
CA THR A 271 -15.85 -6.23 7.09
C THR A 271 -15.54 -5.65 5.73
N THR A 272 -16.50 -5.76 4.81
CA THR A 272 -16.45 -5.18 3.47
C THR A 272 -17.77 -4.47 3.20
N ALA A 273 -17.73 -3.36 2.46
CA ALA A 273 -18.91 -2.74 1.86
C ALA A 273 -18.52 -2.16 0.50
N GLU A 274 -19.52 -1.78 -0.29
CA GLU A 274 -19.30 -1.12 -1.56
C GLU A 274 -20.38 -0.09 -1.85
N TYR A 275 -20.03 0.87 -2.71
CA TYR A 275 -20.92 1.91 -3.21
C TYR A 275 -20.81 1.99 -4.73
N ASP A 276 -21.94 2.18 -5.39
CA ASP A 276 -22.06 2.33 -6.84
C ASP A 276 -22.36 3.79 -7.16
N PHE A 277 -21.52 4.43 -7.96
CA PHE A 277 -21.66 5.86 -8.26
C PHE A 277 -22.91 6.12 -9.08
N ALA A 278 -23.67 7.16 -8.72
CA ALA A 278 -24.95 7.45 -9.38
C ALA A 278 -24.78 7.98 -10.81
N LEU A 279 -23.64 8.58 -11.13
CA LEU A 279 -23.37 9.22 -12.41
C LEU A 279 -22.00 8.84 -12.98
N CYS A 280 -21.97 8.67 -14.30
CA CYS A 280 -20.78 8.54 -15.15
C CYS A 280 -20.92 9.51 -16.33
N GLY A 281 -19.79 9.90 -16.94
CA GLY A 281 -19.79 10.67 -18.19
C GLY A 281 -20.37 9.83 -19.35
N PRO A 282 -21.53 10.19 -19.94
CA PRO A 282 -22.22 9.34 -20.92
C PRO A 282 -21.50 9.26 -22.28
N ASN A 283 -20.54 10.17 -22.51
CA ASN A 283 -19.74 10.24 -23.73
C ASN A 283 -18.38 9.56 -23.59
N SER A 284 -18.04 9.05 -22.40
CA SER A 284 -16.83 8.25 -22.15
C SER A 284 -17.19 6.76 -22.11
N GLY A 285 -16.18 5.90 -22.26
CA GLY A 285 -16.37 4.44 -22.10
C GLY A 285 -16.74 4.04 -20.67
N ASP A 286 -16.70 4.98 -19.73
CA ASP A 286 -16.80 4.73 -18.29
C ASP A 286 -18.19 4.32 -17.84
N CYS A 287 -19.24 4.70 -18.57
CA CYS A 287 -20.58 4.18 -18.32
C CYS A 287 -20.75 2.68 -18.68
N PHE A 288 -19.72 2.05 -19.27
CA PHE A 288 -19.63 0.59 -19.41
C PHE A 288 -18.83 -0.05 -18.26
N ALA A 289 -18.57 0.67 -17.17
CA ALA A 289 -17.99 0.16 -15.93
C ALA A 289 -18.88 0.57 -14.74
N ASN A 290 -19.13 -0.37 -13.82
CA ASN A 290 -19.92 -0.10 -12.61
C ASN A 290 -19.01 0.56 -11.55
N LYS A 291 -18.46 1.74 -11.86
CA LYS A 291 -17.48 2.46 -11.02
C LYS A 291 -18.07 2.82 -9.66
N GLY A 292 -17.22 2.98 -8.67
CA GLY A 292 -17.67 3.13 -7.29
C GLY A 292 -16.55 3.11 -6.26
N ILE A 293 -16.91 2.74 -5.04
CA ILE A 293 -16.01 2.71 -3.89
C ILE A 293 -16.07 1.32 -3.26
N LYS A 294 -14.91 0.70 -3.05
CA LYS A 294 -14.77 -0.54 -2.29
C LYS A 294 -14.21 -0.22 -0.92
N TYR A 295 -14.82 -0.73 0.14
CA TYR A 295 -14.39 -0.51 1.52
C TYR A 295 -14.00 -1.83 2.18
N VAL A 296 -12.91 -1.83 2.93
CA VAL A 296 -12.54 -2.90 3.87
C VAL A 296 -12.15 -2.35 5.23
N ARG A 297 -12.54 -3.04 6.30
CA ARG A 297 -11.91 -2.91 7.62
C ARG A 297 -10.92 -4.05 7.79
N ILE A 298 -9.64 -3.72 7.92
CA ILE A 298 -8.57 -4.70 8.17
C ILE A 298 -8.13 -4.69 9.64
N ASN A 299 -7.61 -5.82 10.11
CA ASN A 299 -7.01 -5.96 11.44
C ASN A 299 -5.53 -6.29 11.33
N LYS A 300 -4.68 -5.26 11.40
CA LYS A 300 -3.23 -5.41 11.42
C LYS A 300 -2.76 -5.49 12.87
N LEU A 301 -2.39 -6.69 13.30
CA LEU A 301 -1.81 -6.94 14.63
C LEU A 301 -2.64 -6.36 15.80
N GLY A 302 -3.97 -6.37 15.69
CA GLY A 302 -4.89 -5.83 16.69
C GLY A 302 -5.39 -4.41 16.39
N LYS A 303 -4.69 -3.63 15.57
CA LYS A 303 -5.11 -2.28 15.15
C LYS A 303 -6.02 -2.35 13.93
N LYS A 304 -7.15 -1.64 13.99
CA LYS A 304 -8.09 -1.53 12.87
C LYS A 304 -7.62 -0.45 11.90
N TYR A 305 -7.70 -0.73 10.61
CA TYR A 305 -7.58 0.27 9.55
C TYR A 305 -8.77 0.17 8.62
N HIS A 306 -9.24 1.32 8.17
CA HIS A 306 -10.34 1.44 7.22
C HIS A 306 -9.77 1.92 5.90
N VAL A 307 -9.84 1.05 4.88
CA VAL A 307 -9.26 1.32 3.56
C VAL A 307 -10.38 1.39 2.53
N PHE A 308 -10.43 2.49 1.80
CA PHE A 308 -11.36 2.69 0.69
C PHE A 308 -10.59 2.74 -0.64
N GLY A 309 -10.96 1.88 -1.58
CA GLY A 309 -10.43 1.85 -2.94
C GLY A 309 -11.43 2.44 -3.92
N THR A 310 -10.97 3.26 -4.87
CA THR A 310 -11.85 3.81 -5.91
C THR A 310 -11.14 3.94 -7.27
N HIS A 311 -11.95 4.13 -8.31
CA HIS A 311 -11.53 4.60 -9.62
C HIS A 311 -12.64 5.53 -10.12
N LEU A 312 -12.37 6.84 -10.11
CA LEU A 312 -13.34 7.87 -10.48
C LEU A 312 -13.53 7.95 -12.00
N ASP A 313 -14.60 8.61 -12.44
CA ASP A 313 -14.89 8.89 -13.85
C ASP A 313 -13.66 9.48 -14.56
N ALA A 314 -13.42 9.13 -15.81
CA ALA A 314 -12.32 9.60 -16.65
C ALA A 314 -12.78 10.77 -17.53
N GLY A 315 -11.86 11.36 -18.29
CA GLY A 315 -12.22 12.44 -19.21
C GLY A 315 -12.28 13.83 -18.57
N SER A 316 -12.71 14.80 -19.38
CA SER A 316 -12.65 16.24 -19.06
C SER A 316 -13.77 17.06 -19.70
N GLY A 317 -14.73 16.40 -20.35
CA GLY A 317 -15.93 17.03 -20.89
C GLY A 317 -16.89 17.45 -19.77
N PRO A 318 -17.85 18.35 -20.05
CA PRO A 318 -18.75 18.88 -19.02
C PRO A 318 -19.48 17.81 -18.20
N ASP A 319 -19.90 16.71 -18.83
CA ASP A 319 -20.57 15.61 -18.14
C ASP A 319 -19.60 14.85 -17.22
N ASP A 320 -18.35 14.64 -17.65
CA ASP A 320 -17.30 14.02 -16.84
C ASP A 320 -16.99 14.88 -15.59
N LEU A 321 -16.93 16.20 -15.79
CA LEU A 321 -16.74 17.13 -14.67
C LEU A 321 -17.91 17.06 -13.68
N ALA A 322 -19.14 16.94 -14.17
CA ALA A 322 -20.33 16.80 -13.32
C ALA A 322 -20.33 15.47 -12.55
N ALA A 323 -19.99 14.36 -13.23
CA ALA A 323 -19.84 13.04 -12.62
C ALA A 323 -18.80 13.08 -11.48
N LYS A 324 -17.57 13.53 -11.75
CA LYS A 324 -16.50 13.64 -10.74
C LYS A 324 -16.91 14.42 -9.50
N ASN A 325 -17.53 15.60 -9.68
CA ASN A 325 -17.97 16.41 -8.54
C ASN A 325 -19.02 15.70 -7.67
N LEU A 326 -19.94 14.95 -8.28
CA LEU A 326 -20.90 14.15 -7.53
C LEU A 326 -20.20 12.99 -6.79
N GLN A 327 -19.29 12.29 -7.47
CA GLN A 327 -18.55 11.17 -6.93
C GLN A 327 -17.71 11.54 -5.70
N PHE A 328 -17.12 12.75 -5.66
CA PHE A 328 -16.44 13.23 -4.45
C PHE A 328 -17.39 13.32 -3.24
N ALA A 329 -18.61 13.83 -3.46
CA ALA A 329 -19.61 13.96 -2.42
C ALA A 329 -20.12 12.58 -1.97
N GLU A 330 -20.39 11.69 -2.92
CA GLU A 330 -20.79 10.30 -2.66
C GLU A 330 -19.72 9.57 -1.84
N MET A 331 -18.45 9.78 -2.13
CA MET A 331 -17.35 9.20 -1.38
C MET A 331 -17.24 9.73 0.04
N ARG A 332 -17.35 11.05 0.24
CA ARG A 332 -17.42 11.64 1.58
C ARG A 332 -18.56 11.05 2.41
N ASP A 333 -19.74 10.92 1.82
CA ASP A 333 -20.95 10.47 2.50
C ASP A 333 -20.92 8.96 2.77
N PHE A 334 -20.35 8.16 1.85
CA PHE A 334 -20.16 6.73 2.04
C PHE A 334 -19.17 6.40 3.16
N ILE A 335 -18.07 7.16 3.28
CA ILE A 335 -17.12 7.05 4.40
C ILE A 335 -17.84 7.34 5.72
N ALA A 336 -18.61 8.43 5.78
CA ALA A 336 -19.37 8.80 6.98
C ALA A 336 -20.40 7.72 7.37
N ALA A 337 -21.05 7.10 6.39
CA ALA A 337 -22.05 6.05 6.61
C ALA A 337 -21.48 4.77 7.26
N GLN A 338 -20.16 4.58 7.24
CA GLN A 338 -19.52 3.43 7.90
C GLN A 338 -19.46 3.57 9.43
N ASN A 339 -19.81 4.73 10.00
CA ASN A 339 -19.79 5.00 11.45
C ASN A 339 -18.46 4.58 12.12
N ILE A 340 -17.35 4.93 11.47
CA ILE A 340 -16.01 4.57 11.92
C ILE A 340 -15.66 5.38 13.18
N PRO A 341 -15.08 4.77 14.22
CA PRO A 341 -14.58 5.51 15.38
C PRO A 341 -13.54 6.55 14.99
N ALA A 342 -13.64 7.78 15.51
CA ALA A 342 -12.72 8.87 15.19
C ALA A 342 -11.26 8.59 15.58
N ASN A 343 -11.02 7.64 16.49
CA ASN A 343 -9.70 7.21 16.92
C ASN A 343 -9.12 6.04 16.09
N GLU A 344 -9.77 5.63 15.00
CA GLU A 344 -9.27 4.60 14.08
C GLU A 344 -8.78 5.24 12.76
N PRO A 345 -7.67 4.75 12.16
CA PRO A 345 -7.19 5.20 10.85
C PRO A 345 -8.19 5.01 9.70
N VAL A 346 -8.38 6.06 8.90
CA VAL A 346 -9.13 6.03 7.63
C VAL A 346 -8.24 6.48 6.49
N ILE A 347 -8.04 5.61 5.51
CA ILE A 347 -7.22 5.82 4.32
C ILE A 347 -8.06 5.53 3.09
N TYR A 348 -7.89 6.32 2.04
CA TYR A 348 -8.49 6.06 0.75
C TYR A 348 -7.50 6.26 -0.38
N GLY A 349 -7.56 5.40 -1.39
CA GLY A 349 -6.64 5.45 -2.51
C GLY A 349 -7.23 4.92 -3.80
N GLY A 350 -6.65 5.32 -4.91
CA GLY A 350 -7.17 5.00 -6.23
C GLY A 350 -6.66 5.90 -7.33
N ASP A 351 -7.17 5.63 -8.52
CA ASP A 351 -7.12 6.56 -9.64
C ASP A 351 -8.27 7.56 -9.50
N PHE A 352 -7.93 8.79 -9.13
CA PHE A 352 -8.92 9.86 -8.97
C PHE A 352 -9.24 10.55 -10.30
N ASN A 353 -8.50 10.29 -11.37
CA ASN A 353 -8.64 10.99 -12.65
C ASN A 353 -8.60 12.53 -12.53
N VAL A 354 -7.94 13.04 -11.49
CA VAL A 354 -7.80 14.47 -11.18
C VAL A 354 -6.37 14.76 -10.75
N SER A 355 -5.76 15.75 -11.41
CA SER A 355 -4.39 16.17 -11.14
C SER A 355 -4.32 17.55 -10.51
N PRO A 356 -3.34 17.83 -9.61
CA PRO A 356 -3.06 19.19 -9.16
C PRO A 356 -2.73 20.14 -10.33
N ILE A 357 -2.20 19.61 -11.43
CA ILE A 357 -1.96 20.35 -12.67
C ILE A 357 -3.15 20.13 -13.62
N SER A 358 -4.18 20.95 -13.47
CA SER A 358 -5.33 20.96 -14.37
C SER A 358 -5.77 22.38 -14.73
N SER A 359 -6.42 22.53 -15.89
CA SER A 359 -6.97 23.81 -16.37
C SER A 359 -8.35 24.13 -15.80
N ASN A 360 -8.89 23.29 -14.92
CA ASN A 360 -10.23 23.40 -14.34
C ASN A 360 -10.16 23.34 -12.80
N ASN A 361 -11.30 23.55 -12.14
CA ASN A 361 -11.38 23.59 -10.68
C ASN A 361 -11.55 22.20 -10.02
N LEU A 362 -11.46 21.09 -10.76
CA LEU A 362 -11.75 19.76 -10.20
C LEU A 362 -10.86 19.42 -9.01
N TYR A 363 -9.57 19.75 -9.08
CA TYR A 363 -8.66 19.47 -7.98
C TYR A 363 -9.06 20.22 -6.71
N ALA A 364 -9.36 21.52 -6.82
CA ALA A 364 -9.85 22.31 -5.70
C ALA A 364 -11.18 21.78 -5.14
N ASN A 365 -12.13 21.42 -6.02
CA ASN A 365 -13.42 20.87 -5.62
C ASN A 365 -13.28 19.51 -4.92
N MET A 366 -12.34 18.68 -5.37
CA MET A 366 -12.03 17.39 -4.76
C MET A 366 -11.45 17.59 -3.35
N LEU A 367 -10.50 18.52 -3.18
CA LEU A 367 -9.97 18.87 -1.86
C LEU A 367 -11.04 19.43 -0.94
N ASP A 368 -11.98 20.24 -1.44
CA ASP A 368 -13.07 20.79 -0.62
C ASP A 368 -14.16 19.76 -0.30
N SER A 369 -14.30 18.72 -1.11
CA SER A 369 -15.31 17.67 -0.87
C SER A 369 -14.79 16.57 0.06
N LEU A 370 -13.54 16.16 -0.13
CA LEU A 370 -12.94 15.04 0.59
C LEU A 370 -12.08 15.47 1.79
N HIS A 371 -11.64 16.74 1.79
CA HIS A 371 -10.73 17.32 2.78
C HIS A 371 -9.54 16.39 3.13
N PRO A 372 -8.80 15.83 2.17
CA PRO A 372 -7.73 14.88 2.50
C PRO A 372 -6.62 15.52 3.32
N ILE A 373 -5.96 14.71 4.14
CA ILE A 373 -4.59 14.98 4.56
C ILE A 373 -3.70 14.63 3.38
N LEU A 374 -3.18 15.66 2.71
CA LEU A 374 -2.21 15.46 1.65
C LEU A 374 -0.90 14.91 2.26
N PRO A 375 -0.37 13.79 1.74
CA PRO A 375 0.92 13.24 2.15
C PRO A 375 2.05 14.06 1.55
N ASP A 376 3.26 13.84 2.05
CA ASP A 376 4.47 14.33 1.40
C ASP A 376 4.75 13.49 0.14
N TYR A 377 4.94 14.14 -1.01
CA TYR A 377 5.07 13.47 -2.30
C TYR A 377 6.53 13.35 -2.76
N MET A 378 6.85 12.19 -3.34
CA MET A 378 8.17 11.89 -3.90
C MET A 378 8.09 10.90 -5.07
N GLY A 379 9.24 10.57 -5.67
CA GLY A 379 9.34 9.63 -6.78
C GLY A 379 9.12 10.30 -8.14
N PHE A 380 8.45 9.59 -9.05
CA PHE A 380 8.20 10.12 -10.39
C PHE A 380 7.14 11.22 -10.39
N HIS A 381 7.26 12.17 -11.31
CA HIS A 381 6.41 13.37 -11.33
C HIS A 381 5.10 13.19 -12.13
N CYS A 382 4.83 11.98 -12.63
CA CYS A 382 3.62 11.62 -13.38
C CYS A 382 3.13 10.24 -12.98
N SER A 383 1.83 10.05 -12.79
CA SER A 383 1.27 8.71 -12.53
C SER A 383 0.73 8.00 -13.79
N THR A 384 0.79 8.63 -14.97
CA THR A 384 0.39 8.02 -16.26
C THR A 384 1.56 7.91 -17.24
N MET A 385 1.53 6.90 -18.12
CA MET A 385 2.60 6.61 -19.09
C MET A 385 2.44 7.34 -20.43
N ALA A 386 1.27 7.93 -20.70
CA ALA A 386 0.95 8.49 -22.01
C ALA A 386 1.77 9.74 -22.37
N LEU A 387 2.05 10.62 -21.40
CA LEU A 387 2.82 11.85 -21.60
C LEU A 387 3.47 12.29 -20.28
N ASP A 388 4.77 12.63 -20.32
CA ASP A 388 5.49 13.19 -19.17
C ASP A 388 5.05 14.65 -18.92
N THR A 389 3.90 14.80 -18.25
CA THR A 389 3.12 16.07 -18.17
C THR A 389 3.09 16.69 -16.78
N GLY A 390 3.74 16.09 -15.79
CA GLY A 390 3.59 16.41 -14.36
C GLY A 390 2.26 15.93 -13.75
N LYS A 391 1.47 15.12 -14.46
CA LYS A 391 0.12 14.75 -14.02
C LYS A 391 0.16 13.51 -13.13
N ILE A 392 -0.07 13.72 -11.84
CA ILE A 392 -0.33 12.66 -10.85
C ILE A 392 -1.84 12.64 -10.58
N ILE A 393 -2.48 11.49 -10.82
CA ILE A 393 -3.91 11.23 -10.61
C ILE A 393 -4.15 10.04 -9.67
N ASP A 394 -3.16 9.16 -9.53
CA ASP A 394 -3.17 8.04 -8.60
C ASP A 394 -2.63 8.47 -7.24
N ASN A 395 -3.41 8.29 -6.17
CA ASN A 395 -3.08 8.80 -4.84
C ASN A 395 -3.52 7.84 -3.73
N CYS A 396 -2.83 7.90 -2.58
CA CYS A 396 -3.31 7.37 -1.30
C CYS A 396 -3.36 8.52 -0.27
N TRP A 397 -4.51 8.78 0.36
CA TRP A 397 -4.73 9.88 1.31
C TRP A 397 -5.34 9.39 2.62
N ALA A 398 -5.07 10.12 3.69
CA ALA A 398 -5.74 9.92 4.99
C ALA A 398 -6.86 10.93 5.19
N ASP A 399 -7.88 10.56 5.96
CA ASP A 399 -9.03 11.40 6.24
C ASP A 399 -8.88 12.14 7.58
N PRO A 400 -8.95 13.49 7.62
CA PRO A 400 -8.69 14.26 8.84
C PRO A 400 -9.82 14.20 9.86
N ARG A 401 -10.96 13.60 9.53
CA ARG A 401 -12.09 13.42 10.47
C ARG A 401 -11.84 12.29 11.46
N TYR A 402 -10.76 11.54 11.27
CA TYR A 402 -10.41 10.34 12.04
C TYR A 402 -8.98 10.45 12.61
N LEU A 403 -8.35 9.32 12.97
CA LEU A 403 -7.02 9.34 13.55
C LEU A 403 -6.03 9.92 12.54
N LEU A 404 -5.30 10.98 12.91
CA LEU A 404 -4.33 11.58 12.01
C LEU A 404 -3.02 10.78 12.01
N PRO A 405 -2.40 10.56 10.83
CA PRO A 405 -1.07 9.97 10.78
C PRO A 405 -0.01 10.98 11.23
N LEU A 406 0.99 10.55 11.99
CA LEU A 406 2.21 11.31 12.29
C LEU A 406 3.06 11.54 11.04
N GLU A 407 3.17 10.52 10.18
CA GLU A 407 3.85 10.55 8.88
C GLU A 407 2.90 10.03 7.80
N ALA A 408 2.85 10.69 6.65
CA ALA A 408 2.08 10.26 5.49
C ALA A 408 2.86 10.59 4.23
N GLU A 409 3.16 9.59 3.41
CA GLU A 409 4.01 9.70 2.22
C GLU A 409 3.31 9.08 1.00
N ASN A 410 3.52 9.64 -0.18
CA ASN A 410 3.20 9.02 -1.47
C ASN A 410 4.45 9.03 -2.37
N GLU A 411 4.97 7.85 -2.69
CA GLU A 411 6.01 7.66 -3.72
C GLU A 411 5.39 7.13 -5.01
N ILE A 412 5.56 7.85 -6.11
CA ILE A 412 5.18 7.35 -7.44
C ILE A 412 6.35 6.55 -8.03
N ILE A 413 6.12 5.28 -8.35
CA ILE A 413 7.14 4.38 -8.91
C ILE A 413 6.68 3.78 -10.23
N ASN A 414 7.63 3.27 -11.02
CA ASN A 414 7.34 2.48 -12.20
C ASN A 414 7.63 1.00 -11.94
N LEU A 415 6.68 0.13 -12.31
CA LEU A 415 6.84 -1.32 -12.27
C LEU A 415 6.87 -1.87 -13.70
N ARG A 416 8.00 -2.50 -14.07
CA ARG A 416 8.18 -3.15 -15.37
C ARG A 416 8.60 -4.61 -15.22
N SER A 417 8.32 -5.40 -16.23
CA SER A 417 8.95 -6.71 -16.43
C SER A 417 9.96 -6.62 -17.57
N ILE A 418 11.12 -7.25 -17.38
CA ILE A 418 12.13 -7.41 -18.43
C ILE A 418 12.27 -8.87 -18.87
N GLU A 419 11.32 -9.73 -18.48
CA GLU A 419 11.28 -11.12 -18.93
C GLU A 419 11.09 -11.21 -20.45
N ASP A 420 11.52 -12.31 -21.05
CA ASP A 420 11.71 -12.42 -22.51
C ASP A 420 10.43 -12.12 -23.31
N ASP A 421 9.28 -12.57 -22.80
CA ASP A 421 7.96 -12.37 -23.39
C ASP A 421 7.36 -10.97 -23.11
N MET A 422 7.97 -10.23 -22.19
CA MET A 422 7.66 -8.84 -21.88
C MET A 422 8.67 -7.87 -22.49
N TRP A 423 9.70 -8.31 -23.22
CA TRP A 423 10.79 -7.44 -23.68
C TRP A 423 10.33 -6.19 -24.48
N ASP A 424 9.39 -6.40 -25.40
CA ASP A 424 8.89 -5.35 -26.31
C ASP A 424 7.69 -4.58 -25.74
N LEU A 425 7.06 -5.07 -24.67
CA LEU A 425 5.95 -4.40 -23.99
C LEU A 425 6.43 -3.66 -22.73
N SER A 426 7.14 -4.40 -21.88
CA SER A 426 7.74 -4.14 -20.56
C SER A 426 6.83 -3.57 -19.47
N GLU A 427 5.89 -2.74 -19.87
CA GLU A 427 5.04 -1.96 -19.01
C GLU A 427 3.90 -2.87 -18.56
N LEU A 428 3.70 -2.95 -17.24
CA LEU A 428 2.65 -3.78 -16.67
C LEU A 428 1.28 -3.08 -16.73
N SER A 429 1.27 -1.77 -16.98
CA SER A 429 0.09 -0.92 -17.14
C SER A 429 0.48 0.38 -17.85
N ASP A 430 -0.50 1.13 -18.34
CA ASP A 430 -0.35 2.53 -18.75
C ASP A 430 -0.37 3.51 -17.57
N HIS A 431 -0.52 3.02 -16.35
CA HIS A 431 -0.33 3.77 -15.11
C HIS A 431 0.96 3.38 -14.39
N ARG A 432 1.51 4.33 -13.65
CA ARG A 432 2.51 4.12 -12.60
C ARG A 432 1.83 3.80 -11.29
N THR A 433 2.60 3.26 -10.36
CA THR A 433 2.09 2.81 -9.06
C THR A 433 2.31 3.88 -8.01
N CYS A 434 1.32 4.10 -7.14
CA CYS A 434 1.43 4.96 -5.97
C CYS A 434 1.67 4.10 -4.71
N LEU A 435 2.78 4.32 -4.02
CA LEU A 435 3.07 3.73 -2.72
C LEU A 435 2.77 4.73 -1.61
N GLY A 436 1.78 4.41 -0.78
CA GLY A 436 1.42 5.14 0.42
C GLY A 436 2.05 4.52 1.68
N ARG A 437 2.66 5.34 2.53
CA ARG A 437 3.12 4.93 3.87
C ARG A 437 2.51 5.83 4.93
N PHE A 438 1.87 5.25 5.93
CA PHE A 438 1.18 5.98 6.99
C PHE A 438 1.62 5.49 8.36
N VAL A 439 2.13 6.38 9.21
CA VAL A 439 2.51 6.11 10.60
C VAL A 439 1.52 6.81 11.52
N TYR A 440 0.93 6.10 12.47
CA TYR A 440 -0.07 6.62 13.40
C TYR A 440 0.47 6.62 14.84
N PRO A 441 -0.05 7.49 15.73
CA PRO A 441 0.31 7.40 17.14
C PRO A 441 -0.23 6.12 17.77
N ASP A 442 0.46 5.66 18.79
CA ASP A 442 -0.04 4.66 19.71
C ASP A 442 -0.79 5.36 20.85
N ILE A 443 -2.12 5.25 20.89
CA ILE A 443 -2.95 5.83 21.95
C ILE A 443 -3.67 4.67 22.63
N GLN A 444 -3.34 4.45 23.90
CA GLN A 444 -3.80 3.31 24.68
C GLN A 444 -4.71 3.78 25.82
N PHE A 445 -5.87 3.12 25.94
CA PHE A 445 -6.84 3.35 26.99
C PHE A 445 -7.70 2.10 27.15
N GLU A 446 -8.26 1.91 28.35
CA GLU A 446 -9.20 0.83 28.62
C GLU A 446 -10.62 1.38 28.67
N LYS A 447 -11.54 0.74 27.94
CA LYS A 447 -12.97 1.02 28.07
C LYS A 447 -13.55 0.12 29.17
N LEU A 448 -14.13 0.75 30.19
CA LEU A 448 -14.67 0.12 31.39
C LEU A 448 -16.16 0.41 31.52
N ASP A 449 -17.00 -0.61 31.32
CA ASP A 449 -18.39 -0.56 31.76
C ASP A 449 -18.45 -1.17 33.17
N THR A 450 -18.69 -0.35 34.19
CA THR A 450 -18.55 -0.78 35.59
C THR A 450 -19.64 -0.20 36.49
N ALA A 451 -20.07 -1.00 37.46
CA ALA A 451 -20.96 -0.56 38.53
C ALA A 451 -20.12 -0.40 39.80
N LEU A 452 -20.22 0.76 40.44
CA LEU A 452 -19.45 1.11 41.63
C LEU A 452 -20.35 1.23 42.86
N CYS A 453 -19.78 0.90 44.03
CA CYS A 453 -20.36 1.11 45.34
C CYS A 453 -19.93 2.46 45.91
N LEU A 454 -20.76 3.05 46.79
CA LEU A 454 -20.40 4.28 47.50
C LEU A 454 -19.11 4.09 48.31
N GLY A 455 -18.12 4.94 48.07
CA GLY A 455 -16.78 4.86 48.66
C GLY A 455 -15.72 4.26 47.72
N ASP A 456 -16.11 3.68 46.60
CA ASP A 456 -15.18 3.15 45.61
C ASP A 456 -14.38 4.26 44.93
N THR A 457 -13.25 3.85 44.37
CA THR A 457 -12.37 4.72 43.58
C THR A 457 -12.04 4.01 42.28
N LEU A 458 -12.19 4.73 41.17
CA LEU A 458 -11.81 4.26 39.84
C LEU A 458 -10.70 5.16 39.28
N PHE A 459 -9.69 4.54 38.67
CA PHE A 459 -8.62 5.25 37.97
C PHE A 459 -8.79 5.05 36.47
N LEU A 460 -8.93 6.16 35.75
CA LEU A 460 -8.99 6.21 34.30
C LEU A 460 -7.67 6.77 33.78
N SER A 461 -7.15 6.23 32.67
CA SER A 461 -5.91 6.70 32.07
C SER A 461 -5.91 6.58 30.55
N VAL A 462 -5.21 7.52 29.92
CA VAL A 462 -4.87 7.50 28.49
C VAL A 462 -3.36 7.69 28.38
N SER A 463 -2.67 6.75 27.77
CA SER A 463 -1.24 6.84 27.48
C SER A 463 -0.97 6.93 25.98
N SER A 464 0.17 7.52 25.61
CA SER A 464 0.59 7.61 24.22
C SER A 464 2.11 7.68 24.06
N ASP A 465 2.60 7.30 22.88
CA ASP A 465 3.99 7.45 22.43
C ASP A 465 4.34 8.88 21.99
N ILE A 466 3.32 9.74 21.83
CA ILE A 466 3.49 11.16 21.51
C ILE A 466 3.00 12.07 22.66
N PHE A 467 3.38 13.33 22.59
CA PHE A 467 2.82 14.35 23.47
C PHE A 467 1.36 14.66 23.08
N LEU A 468 0.46 14.57 24.07
CA LEU A 468 -0.95 14.90 23.94
C LEU A 468 -1.32 16.01 24.92
N THR A 469 -2.32 16.82 24.55
CA THR A 469 -3.08 17.61 25.52
C THR A 469 -4.36 16.87 25.91
N TYR A 470 -4.81 17.02 27.14
CA TYR A 470 -5.95 16.28 27.71
C TYR A 470 -7.01 17.21 28.26
N GLN A 471 -8.28 16.82 28.13
CA GLN A 471 -9.40 17.39 28.88
C GLN A 471 -10.41 16.28 29.18
N TRP A 472 -10.72 16.06 30.46
CA TRP A 472 -11.71 15.06 30.88
C TRP A 472 -13.11 15.65 30.95
N PHE A 473 -14.11 14.83 30.66
CA PHE A 473 -15.53 15.18 30.67
C PHE A 473 -16.34 14.15 31.45
N HIS A 474 -17.42 14.61 32.07
CA HIS A 474 -18.45 13.80 32.70
C HIS A 474 -19.81 14.21 32.14
N ASP A 475 -20.53 13.26 31.55
CA ASP A 475 -21.79 13.46 30.81
C ASP A 475 -21.73 14.64 29.81
N GLY A 476 -20.61 14.73 29.07
CA GLY A 476 -20.36 15.77 28.08
C GLY A 476 -19.97 17.15 28.65
N GLN A 477 -19.88 17.30 29.97
CA GLN A 477 -19.43 18.54 30.61
C GLN A 477 -17.96 18.44 31.01
N ALA A 478 -17.17 19.45 30.66
CA ALA A 478 -15.75 19.48 30.99
C ALA A 478 -15.54 19.52 32.51
N ILE A 479 -14.73 18.61 33.03
CA ILE A 479 -14.35 18.57 34.43
C ILE A 479 -13.24 19.62 34.64
N PRO A 480 -13.46 20.66 35.46
CA PRO A 480 -12.50 21.74 35.63
C PRO A 480 -11.13 21.22 36.09
N PHE A 481 -10.06 21.71 35.45
CA PHE A 481 -8.66 21.39 35.76
C PHE A 481 -8.23 19.93 35.55
N ALA A 482 -9.13 19.05 35.09
CA ALA A 482 -8.78 17.68 34.73
C ALA A 482 -8.12 17.66 33.35
N THR A 483 -6.83 17.99 33.30
CA THR A 483 -6.04 18.11 32.06
C THR A 483 -4.79 17.23 32.05
N GLY A 484 -4.76 16.20 32.90
CA GLY A 484 -3.68 15.21 32.98
C GLY A 484 -3.97 13.93 32.20
N PRO A 485 -2.97 13.04 32.03
CA PRO A 485 -3.13 11.76 31.34
C PRO A 485 -3.96 10.72 32.12
N SER A 486 -4.30 11.02 33.38
CA SER A 486 -5.11 10.17 34.24
C SER A 486 -6.12 11.00 35.02
N PHE A 487 -7.27 10.41 35.31
CA PHE A 487 -8.32 10.99 36.13
C PHE A 487 -8.81 9.97 37.16
N GLN A 488 -8.93 10.42 38.40
CA GLN A 488 -9.41 9.61 39.51
C GLN A 488 -10.86 9.98 39.82
N VAL A 489 -11.76 9.01 39.72
CA VAL A 489 -13.16 9.15 40.08
C VAL A 489 -13.33 8.69 41.54
N TYR A 490 -13.83 9.57 42.40
CA TYR A 490 -14.23 9.23 43.77
C TYR A 490 -15.74 9.06 43.82
N PHE A 491 -16.21 7.83 44.01
CA PHE A 491 -17.64 7.52 43.96
C PHE A 491 -18.31 7.76 45.32
N GLN A 492 -18.46 9.04 45.70
CA GLN A 492 -19.00 9.42 47.02
C GLN A 492 -20.53 9.53 47.05
N ASP A 493 -21.15 9.77 45.91
CA ASP A 493 -22.60 9.83 45.73
C ASP A 493 -22.96 9.50 44.28
N THR A 494 -24.26 9.48 43.99
CA THR A 494 -24.79 9.08 42.69
C THR A 494 -24.52 10.08 41.57
N THR A 495 -24.04 11.29 41.87
CA THR A 495 -23.68 12.30 40.84
C THR A 495 -22.42 11.91 40.08
N ALA A 496 -21.61 10.98 40.61
CA ALA A 496 -20.46 10.41 39.91
C ALA A 496 -20.83 9.31 38.90
N THR A 497 -22.10 8.92 38.80
CA THR A 497 -22.58 8.01 37.74
C THR A 497 -22.64 8.74 36.40
N GLY A 498 -22.56 7.99 35.30
CA GLY A 498 -22.63 8.54 33.94
C GLY A 498 -21.40 8.24 33.12
N GLN A 499 -21.30 8.90 31.97
CA GLN A 499 -20.24 8.68 31.00
C GLN A 499 -19.04 9.56 31.29
N TYR A 500 -17.86 8.95 31.30
CA TYR A 500 -16.57 9.63 31.39
C TYR A 500 -15.83 9.49 30.07
N THR A 501 -15.50 10.64 29.48
CA THR A 501 -14.73 10.72 28.25
C THR A 501 -13.48 11.58 28.44
N CYS A 502 -12.46 11.34 27.62
CA CYS A 502 -11.26 12.15 27.58
C CYS A 502 -11.05 12.65 26.16
N GLN A 503 -11.01 13.97 25.98
CA GLN A 503 -10.57 14.57 24.73
C GLN A 503 -9.05 14.65 24.74
N VAL A 504 -8.42 14.07 23.71
CA VAL A 504 -6.99 14.20 23.46
C VAL A 504 -6.72 14.92 22.15
N SER A 505 -5.70 15.77 22.13
CA SER A 505 -5.35 16.55 20.94
C SER A 505 -3.85 16.57 20.67
N TYR A 506 -3.50 16.59 19.38
CA TYR A 506 -2.14 16.78 18.85
C TYR A 506 -2.22 17.41 17.46
N SER A 507 -1.09 17.90 16.95
CA SER A 507 -1.04 18.52 15.62
C SER A 507 0.07 17.94 14.75
N ILE A 508 -0.18 17.86 13.46
CA ILE A 508 0.79 17.47 12.43
C ILE A 508 0.93 18.60 11.42
N THR A 509 2.07 18.68 10.75
CA THR A 509 2.27 19.60 9.62
C THR A 509 2.80 18.81 8.42
N ARG A 510 2.25 19.08 7.23
CA ARG A 510 2.58 18.45 5.94
C ARG A 510 3.03 19.49 4.93
N GLY A 511 3.73 19.06 3.88
CA GLY A 511 4.20 19.96 2.83
C GLY A 511 5.51 20.68 3.17
N MET A 512 6.29 20.10 4.07
CA MET A 512 7.57 20.67 4.50
C MET A 512 8.73 20.28 3.58
N LEU A 513 8.56 19.26 2.72
CA LEU A 513 9.61 18.81 1.80
C LEU A 513 9.81 19.80 0.65
N THR A 514 11.06 19.95 0.23
CA THR A 514 11.47 20.78 -0.90
C THR A 514 11.47 20.04 -2.24
N ASP A 515 10.97 18.80 -2.27
CA ASP A 515 10.89 18.02 -3.51
C ASP A 515 9.99 18.73 -4.54
N PRO A 516 10.40 18.83 -5.82
CA PRO A 516 9.59 19.49 -6.86
C PRO A 516 8.19 18.91 -7.01
N VAL A 517 8.02 17.58 -6.83
CA VAL A 517 6.71 16.92 -6.86
C VAL A 517 5.89 17.36 -5.67
N ASN A 518 6.48 17.44 -4.48
CA ASN A 518 5.79 17.92 -3.27
C ASN A 518 5.26 19.35 -3.44
N HIS A 519 6.02 20.22 -4.10
CA HIS A 519 5.60 21.60 -4.39
C HIS A 519 4.36 21.70 -5.28
N LEU A 520 4.03 20.67 -6.10
CA LEU A 520 2.81 20.65 -6.90
C LEU A 520 1.54 20.57 -6.02
N PHE A 521 1.63 19.86 -4.90
CA PHE A 521 0.51 19.64 -3.97
C PHE A 521 0.43 20.73 -2.90
N PHE A 522 1.57 21.28 -2.49
CA PHE A 522 1.67 22.33 -1.46
C PHE A 522 2.06 23.68 -2.05
N SER A 523 1.41 24.08 -3.14
CA SER A 523 1.67 25.35 -3.83
C SER A 523 1.43 26.59 -2.96
N ASN A 524 0.57 26.47 -1.93
CA ASN A 524 0.31 27.52 -0.93
C ASN A 524 1.16 27.39 0.34
N GLY A 525 2.12 26.46 0.36
CA GLY A 525 2.98 26.17 1.52
C GLY A 525 2.44 25.06 2.44
N PRO A 526 3.13 24.80 3.55
CA PRO A 526 2.80 23.74 4.49
C PRO A 526 1.41 23.88 5.12
N GLN A 527 0.77 22.75 5.43
CA GLN A 527 -0.56 22.68 6.04
C GLN A 527 -0.49 22.00 7.41
N THR A 528 -1.11 22.62 8.42
CA THR A 528 -1.20 22.06 9.78
C THR A 528 -2.59 21.51 10.04
N HIS A 529 -2.66 20.27 10.52
CA HIS A 529 -3.90 19.61 10.94
C HIS A 529 -3.86 19.37 12.45
N VAL A 530 -5.02 19.49 13.10
CA VAL A 530 -5.17 19.26 14.55
C VAL A 530 -6.14 18.10 14.76
N ALA A 531 -5.66 17.04 15.41
CA ALA A 531 -6.48 15.94 15.88
C ALA A 531 -7.20 16.37 17.16
N ASN A 532 -8.49 16.08 17.25
CA ASN A 532 -9.26 16.19 18.49
C ASN A 532 -10.08 14.91 18.63
N LEU A 533 -9.59 13.98 19.44
CA LEU A 533 -10.18 12.65 19.60
C LEU A 533 -10.91 12.59 20.93
N GLU A 534 -12.20 12.26 20.89
CA GLU A 534 -12.97 11.97 22.09
C GLU A 534 -12.95 10.46 22.36
N LEU A 535 -12.33 10.08 23.48
CA LEU A 535 -12.20 8.69 23.90
C LEU A 535 -13.26 8.41 24.96
N ALA A 536 -14.10 7.41 24.75
CA ALA A 536 -15.07 6.96 25.75
C ALA A 536 -14.41 5.91 26.65
N LEU A 537 -14.10 6.29 27.90
CA LEU A 537 -13.36 5.43 28.82
C LEU A 537 -14.25 4.67 29.79
N ALA A 538 -15.33 5.27 30.28
CA ALA A 538 -16.19 4.55 31.20
C ALA A 538 -17.65 4.99 31.14
N ASN A 539 -18.56 4.05 31.39
CA ASN A 539 -19.92 4.34 31.79
C ASN A 539 -20.12 3.76 33.19
N ILE A 540 -20.21 4.65 34.18
CA ILE A 540 -20.28 4.27 35.60
C ILE A 540 -21.73 4.22 36.05
N GLU A 541 -22.14 3.06 36.56
CA GLU A 541 -23.45 2.85 37.16
C GLU A 541 -23.36 2.70 38.68
N LEU A 542 -24.46 2.95 39.38
CA LEU A 542 -24.57 2.69 40.80
C LEU A 542 -24.91 1.21 41.03
N ASP A 543 -24.06 0.49 41.74
CA ASP A 543 -24.37 -0.87 42.18
C ASP A 543 -25.29 -0.82 43.42
N MET A 544 -26.57 -1.22 43.26
CA MET A 544 -27.54 -1.29 44.36
C MET A 544 -28.36 -2.61 44.38
N PRO A 545 -28.44 -3.31 45.53
CA PRO A 545 -27.71 -3.03 46.77
C PRO A 545 -26.22 -3.27 46.56
N CYS A 546 -25.38 -2.34 47.04
CA CYS A 546 -23.93 -2.52 47.06
C CYS A 546 -23.67 -3.90 47.68
N GLY A 547 -23.20 -4.86 46.86
CA GLY A 547 -23.09 -6.25 47.30
C GLY A 547 -22.26 -6.30 48.58
N VAL A 548 -22.75 -6.96 49.64
CA VAL A 548 -21.95 -7.18 50.84
C VAL A 548 -20.74 -8.01 50.42
N PHE A 549 -19.60 -7.36 50.24
CA PHE A 549 -18.33 -8.03 49.98
C PHE A 549 -18.01 -8.89 51.21
N VAL A 550 -18.19 -10.20 51.09
CA VAL A 550 -17.61 -11.15 52.03
C VAL A 550 -16.26 -11.52 51.44
N PRO A 551 -15.13 -11.17 52.10
CA PRO A 551 -13.81 -11.48 51.58
C PRO A 551 -13.70 -12.97 51.25
N GLU A 552 -13.18 -13.27 50.06
CA GLU A 552 -12.73 -14.62 49.76
C GLU A 552 -11.63 -14.98 50.76
N ALA A 553 -11.75 -16.17 51.35
CA ALA A 553 -10.85 -16.59 52.41
C ALA A 553 -10.16 -17.88 52.02
N THR A 554 -8.83 -17.87 52.10
CA THR A 554 -8.01 -19.06 51.89
C THR A 554 -7.41 -19.51 53.22
N PHE A 555 -7.71 -20.74 53.61
CA PHE A 555 -7.23 -21.39 54.82
C PHE A 555 -6.48 -22.67 54.44
N GLY A 556 -5.15 -22.57 54.31
CA GLY A 556 -4.34 -23.69 53.84
C GLY A 556 -4.73 -24.11 52.43
N GLN A 557 -5.14 -25.38 52.26
CA GLN A 557 -5.52 -25.96 50.96
C GLN A 557 -6.99 -25.72 50.57
N VAL A 558 -7.70 -24.86 51.31
CA VAL A 558 -9.13 -24.60 51.14
C VAL A 558 -9.36 -23.13 50.85
N SER A 559 -9.98 -22.81 49.72
CA SER A 559 -10.46 -21.46 49.41
C SER A 559 -11.98 -21.44 49.41
N LEU A 560 -12.54 -20.40 50.01
CA LEU A 560 -13.97 -20.15 50.11
C LEU A 560 -14.32 -18.90 49.31
N TYR A 561 -15.31 -19.04 48.42
CA TYR A 561 -15.84 -17.99 47.56
C TYR A 561 -17.34 -17.85 47.86
N PRO A 562 -17.71 -16.98 48.81
CA PRO A 562 -19.11 -16.70 49.09
C PRO A 562 -19.76 -16.03 47.87
N ASN A 563 -20.96 -16.47 47.51
CA ASN A 563 -21.82 -15.79 46.54
C ASN A 563 -23.14 -15.40 47.21
N PRO A 564 -23.17 -14.25 47.91
CA PRO A 564 -24.34 -13.80 48.65
C PRO A 564 -25.57 -13.59 47.75
N ALA A 565 -25.37 -13.22 46.48
CA ALA A 565 -26.45 -12.99 45.52
C ALA A 565 -27.24 -14.26 45.19
N GLN A 566 -26.60 -15.44 45.26
CA GLN A 566 -27.23 -16.73 44.98
C GLN A 566 -27.49 -17.56 46.24
N ASN A 567 -27.24 -17.01 47.43
CA ASN A 567 -27.19 -17.76 48.71
C ASN A 567 -26.28 -18.99 48.61
N HIS A 568 -25.16 -18.90 47.89
CA HIS A 568 -24.26 -20.02 47.65
C HIS A 568 -22.88 -19.77 48.28
N LEU A 569 -22.17 -20.84 48.59
CA LEU A 569 -20.78 -20.84 48.98
C LEU A 569 -20.03 -21.82 48.09
N THR A 570 -19.08 -21.32 47.30
CA THR A 570 -18.19 -22.18 46.53
C THR A 570 -16.96 -22.49 47.34
N LEU A 571 -16.68 -23.78 47.49
CA LEU A 571 -15.47 -24.33 48.05
C LEU A 571 -14.52 -24.75 46.92
N LYS A 572 -13.27 -24.32 46.98
CA LYS A 572 -12.20 -24.85 46.15
C LYS A 572 -11.15 -25.51 47.03
N LEU A 573 -10.78 -26.75 46.70
CA LEU A 573 -9.72 -27.50 47.34
C LEU A 573 -8.54 -27.58 46.39
N GLU A 574 -7.32 -27.38 46.89
CA GLU A 574 -6.10 -27.57 46.09
C GLU A 574 -5.84 -29.05 45.81
N HIS A 575 -6.21 -29.93 46.75
CA HIS A 575 -6.11 -31.38 46.62
C HIS A 575 -7.38 -32.05 47.16
N LEU A 576 -7.88 -33.07 46.46
CA LEU A 576 -8.96 -33.92 46.97
C LEU A 576 -8.35 -35.07 47.78
N PRO A 577 -8.56 -35.15 49.11
CA PRO A 577 -8.31 -36.39 49.82
C PRO A 577 -9.26 -37.48 49.29
N GLY A 578 -8.96 -38.77 49.51
CA GLY A 578 -9.94 -39.83 49.22
C GLY A 578 -11.29 -39.59 49.93
N ARG A 579 -12.31 -40.39 49.62
CA ARG A 579 -13.71 -40.33 50.15
C ARG A 579 -14.03 -39.09 51.02
N SER A 580 -14.35 -37.97 50.38
CA SER A 580 -14.52 -36.68 51.04
C SER A 580 -16.00 -36.34 51.23
N ASP A 581 -16.42 -36.20 52.49
CA ASP A 581 -17.77 -35.85 52.90
C ASP A 581 -17.72 -34.49 53.59
N LEU A 582 -18.36 -33.49 53.01
CA LEU A 582 -18.46 -32.17 53.64
C LEU A 582 -19.69 -32.10 54.53
N THR A 583 -19.54 -31.57 55.75
CA THR A 583 -20.66 -31.22 56.63
C THR A 583 -20.56 -29.78 57.12
N LEU A 584 -21.69 -29.07 57.11
CA LEU A 584 -21.85 -27.78 57.75
C LEU A 584 -22.70 -27.96 59.01
N ARG A 585 -22.20 -27.53 60.16
CA ARG A 585 -22.84 -27.72 61.47
C ARG A 585 -22.79 -26.46 62.31
N ASP A 586 -23.74 -26.26 63.20
CA ASP A 586 -23.61 -25.24 64.23
C ASP A 586 -22.75 -25.73 65.42
N PHE A 587 -22.50 -24.84 66.38
CA PHE A 587 -21.72 -25.15 67.59
C PHE A 587 -22.47 -26.01 68.62
N SER A 588 -23.77 -26.26 68.43
CA SER A 588 -24.53 -27.24 69.22
C SER A 588 -24.39 -28.67 68.67
N GLY A 589 -23.78 -28.81 67.48
CA GLY A 589 -23.60 -30.08 66.76
C GLY A 589 -24.72 -30.41 65.77
N HIS A 590 -25.70 -29.51 65.59
CA HIS A 590 -26.76 -29.69 64.60
C HIS A 590 -26.21 -29.56 63.18
N VAL A 591 -26.51 -30.53 62.32
CA VAL A 591 -26.02 -30.57 60.93
C VAL A 591 -27.05 -29.94 60.00
N PHE A 592 -26.67 -28.86 59.32
CA PHE A 592 -27.54 -28.16 58.37
C PHE A 592 -27.32 -28.63 56.93
N LEU A 593 -26.09 -29.03 56.59
CA LEU A 593 -25.76 -29.50 55.24
C LEU A 593 -24.81 -30.69 55.31
N ARG A 594 -25.05 -31.70 54.48
CA ARG A 594 -24.12 -32.81 54.23
C ARG A 594 -24.02 -33.10 52.74
N LYS A 595 -22.80 -33.06 52.19
CA LYS A 595 -22.54 -33.35 50.78
C LYS A 595 -21.48 -34.44 50.66
N ARG A 596 -21.84 -35.56 50.04
CA ARG A 596 -20.94 -36.70 49.82
C ARG A 596 -20.30 -36.61 48.44
N GLY A 597 -19.04 -37.03 48.33
CA GLY A 597 -18.34 -37.10 47.03
C GLY A 597 -18.10 -35.72 46.43
N ILE A 598 -17.61 -34.78 47.24
CA ILE A 598 -17.28 -33.43 46.79
C ILE A 598 -16.15 -33.45 45.74
N GLN A 599 -16.14 -32.47 44.85
CA GLN A 599 -15.11 -32.27 43.83
C GLN A 599 -14.17 -31.13 44.23
N MET A 600 -13.05 -30.98 43.51
CA MET A 600 -12.06 -29.90 43.70
C MET A 600 -12.71 -28.53 43.76
N LYS A 601 -13.80 -28.32 43.01
CA LYS A 601 -14.69 -27.17 43.13
C LYS A 601 -16.08 -27.69 43.46
N THR A 602 -16.61 -27.30 44.62
CA THR A 602 -17.93 -27.72 45.09
C THR A 602 -18.74 -26.53 45.53
N GLU A 603 -19.92 -26.38 44.94
CA GLU A 603 -20.88 -25.37 45.34
C GLU A 603 -21.86 -25.91 46.39
N LEU A 604 -22.12 -25.10 47.41
CA LEU A 604 -23.03 -25.37 48.52
C LEU A 604 -24.13 -24.31 48.53
N SER A 605 -25.39 -24.74 48.50
CA SER A 605 -26.50 -23.83 48.74
C SER A 605 -26.67 -23.60 50.25
N LEU A 606 -26.77 -22.34 50.64
CA LEU A 606 -27.04 -21.89 52.01
C LEU A 606 -28.52 -21.52 52.19
N ALA A 607 -29.37 -21.76 51.19
CA ALA A 607 -30.79 -21.47 51.26
C ALA A 607 -31.44 -22.24 52.43
N GLY A 608 -32.15 -21.51 53.30
CA GLY A 608 -32.83 -22.08 54.46
C GLY A 608 -31.92 -22.33 55.68
N ILE A 609 -30.64 -21.98 55.61
CA ILE A 609 -29.74 -22.00 56.77
C ILE A 609 -29.89 -20.67 57.53
N PRO A 610 -30.25 -20.68 58.83
CA PRO A 610 -30.38 -19.45 59.61
C PRO A 610 -29.09 -18.63 59.67
N THR A 611 -29.19 -17.35 60.00
CA THR A 611 -28.00 -16.55 60.30
C THR A 611 -27.33 -17.04 61.59
N GLY A 612 -26.03 -17.34 61.54
CA GLY A 612 -25.30 -17.87 62.68
C GLY A 612 -23.84 -18.19 62.35
N LEU A 613 -23.10 -18.67 63.36
CA LEU A 613 -21.73 -19.15 63.20
C LEU A 613 -21.76 -20.67 62.96
N TYR A 614 -21.06 -21.13 61.92
CA TYR A 614 -21.07 -22.53 61.50
C TYR A 614 -19.64 -23.07 61.38
N LEU A 615 -19.49 -24.36 61.68
CA LEU A 615 -18.29 -25.14 61.41
C LEU A 615 -18.45 -25.88 60.10
N LEU A 616 -17.55 -25.61 59.15
CA LEU A 616 -17.39 -26.40 57.95
C LEU A 616 -16.35 -27.50 58.21
N GLN A 617 -16.77 -28.76 58.08
CA GLN A 617 -15.92 -29.93 58.28
C GLN A 617 -15.81 -30.69 56.96
N LEU A 618 -14.56 -30.94 56.53
CA LEU A 618 -14.18 -31.62 55.29
C LEU A 618 -13.72 -33.05 55.52
#